data_AF-A0A1X7SRW8-F1
#
_entry.id   AF-A0A1X7SRW8-F1
#
_cell.length_a   1.000
_cell.length_b   1.000
_cell.length_c   1.000
_cell.angle_alpha   90.00
_cell.angle_beta   90.00
_cell.angle_gamma   90.00
#
_symmetry.space_group_name_H-M   'P 1'
#
loop_
_entity.id
_entity.type
_entity.pdbx_description
1 polymer ?
#
loop_
_entity_poly.entity_id
_entity_poly.type
_entity_poly.pdbx_seq_one_letter_code
_entity_poly.pdbx_strand_id
1 'polypeptide(L)'
;MDDEENDQELCEDDVVEVISLSEGEEQPIEDLEADLDGVELSRDKDGSDDEYSMGVMVIQPLRDDSITCLNEHRGPVFAIDVNSNASLVASGSQDDRALVWSTSDKNVVFECNGHTESVTCVCFSHDDKYLATSDLAGLVQVWQCSNGKCVWRFDASNVEWLMWHTGAHVLLAEYY
;
A
#
# COMPACT_ATOMS: atom_id res chain seq x y z
N MET A 1 -36.20 -6.48 -31.44
CA MET A 1 -35.76 -7.71 -32.12
C MET A 1 -34.68 -7.28 -33.07
N ASP A 2 -33.40 -7.31 -32.72
CA ASP A 2 -32.74 -8.04 -31.65
C ASP A 2 -31.51 -7.25 -31.18
N ASP A 3 -31.29 -7.24 -29.87
CA ASP A 3 -30.06 -6.77 -29.22
C ASP A 3 -28.99 -7.86 -29.44
N GLU A 4 -27.93 -7.54 -30.17
CA GLU A 4 -26.72 -8.37 -30.17
C GLU A 4 -25.87 -7.97 -28.96
N GLU A 5 -26.11 -8.65 -27.84
CA GLU A 5 -25.15 -8.75 -26.74
C GLU A 5 -23.89 -9.44 -27.26
N ASN A 6 -22.85 -8.64 -27.48
CA ASN A 6 -21.50 -9.12 -27.76
C ASN A 6 -20.88 -9.59 -26.43
N ASP A 7 -21.27 -10.79 -26.00
CA ASP A 7 -20.62 -11.55 -24.94
C ASP A 7 -19.24 -12.00 -25.44
N GLN A 8 -18.24 -11.15 -25.23
CA GLN A 8 -16.86 -11.59 -25.28
C GLN A 8 -16.59 -12.41 -24.02
N GLU A 9 -16.79 -13.72 -24.11
CA GLU A 9 -16.15 -14.70 -23.24
C GLU A 9 -14.64 -14.42 -23.26
N LEU A 10 -14.13 -13.80 -22.20
CA LEU A 10 -12.70 -13.68 -21.96
C LEU A 10 -12.22 -15.04 -21.44
N CYS A 11 -11.32 -15.67 -22.19
CA CYS A 11 -10.76 -16.98 -21.90
C CYS A 11 -10.20 -17.06 -20.47
N GLU A 12 -10.47 -18.17 -19.78
CA GLU A 12 -9.95 -18.52 -18.45
C GLU A 12 -8.44 -18.89 -18.47
N ASP A 13 -7.70 -18.56 -19.53
CA ASP A 13 -6.34 -19.10 -19.79
C ASP A 13 -5.18 -18.13 -19.51
N ASP A 14 -5.41 -16.93 -18.95
CA ASP A 14 -4.34 -15.96 -18.65
C ASP A 14 -3.82 -16.05 -17.19
N VAL A 15 -3.71 -17.26 -16.63
CA VAL A 15 -3.02 -17.45 -15.34
C VAL A 15 -1.63 -18.03 -15.58
N VAL A 16 -0.61 -17.16 -15.55
CA VAL A 16 0.79 -17.58 -15.48
C VAL A 16 1.30 -17.39 -14.06
N GLU A 17 1.34 -18.51 -13.35
CA GLU A 17 2.25 -18.86 -12.25
C GLU A 17 2.32 -17.89 -11.04
N VAL A 18 1.77 -18.34 -9.91
CA VAL A 18 2.15 -17.81 -8.58
C VAL A 18 3.53 -18.35 -8.26
N ILE A 19 4.57 -17.55 -8.48
CA ILE A 19 5.95 -17.95 -8.18
C ILE A 19 6.24 -17.61 -6.71
N SER A 20 6.26 -18.63 -5.86
CA SER A 20 6.74 -18.50 -4.47
C SER A 20 8.24 -18.26 -4.48
N LEU A 21 8.69 -17.05 -4.12
CA LEU A 21 10.09 -16.81 -3.80
C LEU A 21 10.30 -17.25 -2.35
N SER A 22 10.63 -18.53 -2.14
CA SER A 22 11.08 -18.99 -0.83
C SER A 22 12.38 -18.25 -0.47
N GLU A 23 12.39 -17.60 0.69
CA GLU A 23 13.49 -16.84 1.27
C GLU A 23 14.85 -17.53 1.06
N GLY A 24 15.78 -16.82 0.43
CA GLY A 24 17.19 -17.18 0.47
C GLY A 24 17.72 -16.91 1.87
N GLU A 25 18.37 -17.92 2.48
CA GLU A 25 18.99 -17.84 3.80
C GLU A 25 19.83 -16.55 3.96
N GLU A 26 19.37 -15.62 4.79
CA GLU A 26 20.20 -14.51 5.26
C GLU A 26 21.28 -15.07 6.19
N GLN A 27 22.53 -15.08 5.72
CA GLN A 27 23.66 -15.36 6.59
C GLN A 27 23.95 -14.13 7.48
N PRO A 28 24.28 -14.32 8.77
CA PRO A 28 24.61 -13.22 9.66
C PRO A 28 25.89 -12.54 9.21
N ILE A 29 25.89 -11.20 9.14
CA ILE A 29 27.12 -10.42 8.99
C ILE A 29 27.80 -10.38 10.36
N GLU A 30 28.78 -11.25 10.58
CA GLU A 30 29.77 -11.09 11.65
C GLU A 30 30.91 -10.16 11.19
N ASP A 31 31.30 -9.27 12.11
CA ASP A 31 32.59 -8.59 12.23
C ASP A 31 33.02 -7.59 11.15
N LEU A 32 32.70 -6.31 11.39
CA LEU A 32 33.53 -5.17 10.95
C LEU A 32 33.74 -4.17 12.11
N GLU A 33 34.34 -4.63 13.22
CA GLU A 33 35.07 -3.72 14.11
C GLU A 33 36.57 -3.88 13.86
N ALA A 34 37.11 -3.02 13.01
CA ALA A 34 38.55 -2.81 12.95
C ALA A 34 38.86 -1.33 12.67
N ASP A 35 39.66 -0.77 13.56
CA ASP A 35 40.57 0.38 13.39
C ASP A 35 39.99 1.80 13.44
N LEU A 36 39.69 2.27 14.68
CA LEU A 36 39.82 3.69 15.04
C LEU A 36 40.76 3.84 16.25
N ASP A 37 42.01 3.39 16.09
CA ASP A 37 43.10 3.75 16.99
C ASP A 37 43.65 5.13 16.63
N GLY A 38 43.63 6.06 17.59
CA GLY A 38 44.61 7.14 17.64
C GLY A 38 44.15 8.58 17.36
N VAL A 39 43.04 9.04 17.95
CA VAL A 39 42.84 10.49 18.13
C VAL A 39 42.90 10.85 19.62
N GLU A 40 44.06 11.34 20.06
CA GLU A 40 44.19 12.02 21.35
C GLU A 40 43.48 13.37 21.29
N LEU A 41 42.32 13.47 21.94
CA LEU A 41 41.69 14.76 22.24
C LEU A 41 42.34 15.33 23.51
N SER A 42 43.26 16.28 23.34
CA SER A 42 43.80 17.07 24.44
C SER A 42 42.65 17.79 25.17
N ARG A 43 42.52 17.51 26.46
CA ARG A 43 41.54 18.12 27.35
C ARG A 43 42.01 19.53 27.71
N ASP A 44 41.66 20.52 26.89
CA ASP A 44 41.75 21.91 27.28
C ASP A 44 40.65 22.20 28.31
N LYS A 45 41.08 22.34 29.56
CA LYS A 45 40.28 22.99 30.60
C LYS A 45 40.39 24.49 30.36
N ASP A 46 39.43 25.05 29.63
CA ASP A 46 39.09 26.46 29.81
C ASP A 46 37.65 26.52 30.33
N GLY A 47 37.52 27.18 31.47
CA GLY A 47 36.25 27.42 32.13
C GLY A 47 35.67 28.71 31.59
N SER A 48 34.59 28.62 30.84
CA SER A 48 33.60 29.67 30.79
C SER A 48 32.27 29.09 31.24
N ASP A 49 31.69 29.72 32.26
CA ASP A 49 30.32 29.52 32.69
C ASP A 49 29.40 30.18 31.66
N ASP A 50 29.24 29.55 30.50
CA ASP A 50 28.13 29.82 29.60
C ASP A 50 26.98 28.89 29.99
N GLU A 51 25.99 29.50 30.63
CA GLU A 51 24.68 28.95 30.89
C GLU A 51 24.12 28.38 29.57
N TYR A 52 24.30 27.07 29.36
CA TYR A 52 23.65 26.29 28.31
C TYR A 52 22.15 26.30 28.59
N SER A 53 21.50 27.41 28.27
CA SER A 53 20.05 27.48 28.16
C SER A 53 19.68 26.64 26.95
N MET A 54 19.41 25.36 27.20
CA MET A 54 18.68 24.48 26.29
C MET A 54 17.32 25.14 26.05
N GLY A 55 17.28 26.02 25.05
CA GLY A 55 16.04 26.61 24.59
C GLY A 55 15.09 25.48 24.25
N VAL A 56 14.00 25.37 24.99
CA VAL A 56 12.91 24.49 24.61
C VAL A 56 12.38 25.04 23.29
N MET A 57 12.73 24.38 22.18
CA MET A 57 12.04 24.63 20.93
C MET A 57 10.61 24.15 21.11
N VAL A 58 9.71 25.10 21.35
CA VAL A 58 8.27 24.86 21.23
C VAL A 58 8.00 24.69 19.74
N ILE A 59 8.05 23.45 19.26
CA ILE A 59 7.59 23.09 17.92
C ILE A 59 6.10 23.39 17.92
N GLN A 60 5.69 24.43 17.19
CA GLN A 60 4.28 24.66 16.96
C GLN A 60 3.75 23.47 16.15
N PRO A 61 2.63 22.84 16.56
CA PRO A 61 2.05 21.77 15.77
C PRO A 61 1.76 22.33 14.37
N LEU A 62 2.29 21.67 13.33
CA LEU A 62 1.96 22.02 11.96
C LEU A 62 0.45 21.99 11.85
N ARG A 63 -0.12 23.11 11.44
CA ARG A 63 -1.55 23.22 11.20
C ARG A 63 -1.86 22.33 9.99
N ASP A 64 -2.89 21.50 10.10
CA ASP A 64 -3.39 20.72 8.98
C ASP A 64 -3.73 21.68 7.82
N ASP A 65 -2.99 21.56 6.71
CA ASP A 65 -3.14 22.33 5.48
C ASP A 65 -3.82 21.49 4.37
N SER A 66 -4.41 20.35 4.74
CA SER A 66 -5.15 19.51 3.81
C SER A 66 -6.26 20.29 3.10
N ILE A 67 -6.30 20.15 1.78
CA ILE A 67 -7.33 20.78 0.94
C ILE A 67 -8.62 19.95 0.89
N THR A 68 -8.58 18.69 1.32
CA THR A 68 -9.68 17.72 1.27
C THR A 68 -9.36 16.54 2.18
N CYS A 69 -10.39 15.99 2.84
CA CYS A 69 -10.32 14.76 3.62
C CYS A 69 -11.41 13.81 3.13
N LEU A 70 -11.04 12.54 2.95
CA LEU A 70 -11.96 11.45 2.56
C LEU A 70 -12.28 10.65 3.83
N ASN A 71 -13.47 10.83 4.39
CA ASN A 71 -13.78 10.48 5.78
C ASN A 71 -14.91 9.44 5.94
N GLU A 72 -15.14 8.61 4.93
CA GLU A 72 -16.15 7.54 5.00
C GLU A 72 -15.67 6.29 5.76
N HIS A 73 -14.36 6.09 5.87
CA HIS A 73 -13.81 4.98 6.66
C HIS A 73 -14.11 5.17 8.15
N ARG A 74 -14.48 4.06 8.80
CA ARG A 74 -14.83 4.00 10.22
C ARG A 74 -13.72 3.44 11.11
N GLY A 75 -12.60 3.06 10.50
CA GLY A 75 -11.41 2.59 11.18
C GLY A 75 -10.14 3.21 10.60
N PRO A 76 -8.97 2.88 11.17
CA PRO A 76 -7.67 3.18 10.58
C PRO A 76 -7.60 2.76 9.11
N VAL A 77 -6.99 3.59 8.29
CA VAL A 77 -6.67 3.25 6.90
C VAL A 77 -5.27 2.65 6.90
N PHE A 78 -5.13 1.43 6.37
CA PHE A 78 -3.86 0.70 6.32
C PHE A 78 -3.17 0.82 4.97
N ALA A 79 -3.95 0.95 3.90
CA ALA A 79 -3.42 1.01 2.55
C ALA A 79 -4.07 2.14 1.76
N ILE A 80 -3.28 2.75 0.89
CA ILE A 80 -3.72 3.75 -0.06
C ILE A 80 -2.95 3.57 -1.35
N ASP A 81 -3.63 3.74 -2.48
CA ASP A 81 -2.98 3.82 -3.78
C ASP A 81 -3.70 4.82 -4.69
N VAL A 82 -2.96 5.36 -5.66
CA VAL A 82 -3.46 6.33 -6.63
C VAL A 82 -3.18 5.79 -8.01
N ASN A 83 -4.19 5.75 -8.86
CA ASN A 83 -4.01 5.25 -10.21
C ASN A 83 -3.09 6.17 -11.04
N SER A 84 -2.59 5.69 -12.17
CA SER A 84 -1.52 6.33 -12.94
C SER A 84 -1.89 7.73 -13.44
N ASN A 85 -3.16 7.99 -13.71
CA ASN A 85 -3.68 9.30 -14.13
C ASN A 85 -4.21 10.18 -12.98
N ALA A 86 -4.10 9.72 -11.73
CA ALA A 86 -4.59 10.38 -10.52
C ALA A 86 -6.07 10.78 -10.55
N SER A 87 -6.91 10.05 -11.29
CA SER A 87 -8.38 10.22 -11.27
C SER A 87 -9.04 9.41 -10.17
N LEU A 88 -8.40 8.31 -9.75
CA LEU A 88 -8.92 7.41 -8.72
C LEU A 88 -7.90 7.25 -7.59
N VAL A 89 -8.43 7.21 -6.37
CA VAL A 89 -7.70 6.82 -5.15
C VAL A 89 -8.39 5.58 -4.61
N ALA A 90 -7.64 4.56 -4.23
CA ALA A 90 -8.15 3.42 -3.46
C ALA A 90 -7.63 3.51 -2.03
N SER A 91 -8.45 3.13 -1.06
CA SER A 91 -8.04 3.03 0.34
C SER A 91 -8.60 1.77 0.98
N GLY A 92 -7.77 1.05 1.73
CA GLY A 92 -8.15 -0.13 2.52
C GLY A 92 -8.07 0.15 4.01
N SER A 93 -9.04 -0.33 4.79
CA SER A 93 -9.20 0.02 6.20
C SER A 93 -9.51 -1.17 7.10
N GLN A 94 -9.30 -0.94 8.41
CA GLN A 94 -9.72 -1.83 9.49
C GLN A 94 -11.23 -2.04 9.57
N ASP A 95 -12.04 -1.23 8.88
CA ASP A 95 -13.49 -1.42 8.83
C ASP A 95 -13.95 -2.50 7.84
N ASP A 96 -13.02 -3.34 7.37
CA ASP A 96 -13.18 -4.43 6.40
C ASP A 96 -13.59 -3.94 4.99
N ARG A 97 -13.41 -2.65 4.71
CA ARG A 97 -13.79 -2.04 3.44
C ARG A 97 -12.57 -1.54 2.70
N ALA A 98 -12.59 -1.74 1.39
CA ALA A 98 -11.82 -0.93 0.46
C ALA A 98 -12.76 0.02 -0.28
N LEU A 99 -12.40 1.30 -0.31
CA LEU A 99 -13.16 2.35 -0.97
C LEU A 99 -12.36 2.92 -2.13
N VAL A 100 -13.03 3.16 -3.25
CA VAL A 100 -12.45 3.83 -4.41
C VAL A 100 -13.11 5.18 -4.60
N TRP A 101 -12.29 6.22 -4.73
CA TRP A 101 -12.69 7.62 -4.70
C TRP A 101 -12.36 8.30 -6.01
N SER A 102 -13.26 9.16 -6.48
CA SER A 102 -12.98 10.10 -7.59
C SER A 102 -12.23 11.29 -7.02
N THR A 103 -11.05 11.61 -7.56
CA THR A 103 -10.25 12.75 -7.10
C THR A 103 -10.88 14.09 -7.50
N SER A 104 -11.62 14.13 -8.60
CA SER A 104 -12.34 15.33 -9.04
C SER A 104 -13.57 15.60 -8.20
N ASP A 105 -14.36 14.56 -7.92
CA ASP A 105 -15.66 14.69 -7.27
C ASP A 105 -15.57 14.55 -5.75
N LYS A 106 -14.45 14.00 -5.25
CA LYS A 106 -14.16 13.78 -3.82
C LYS A 106 -15.20 12.90 -3.14
N ASN A 107 -15.76 11.96 -3.90
CA ASN A 107 -16.78 11.02 -3.45
C ASN A 107 -16.36 9.59 -3.77
N VAL A 108 -16.91 8.63 -3.02
CA VAL A 108 -16.77 7.21 -3.30
C VAL A 108 -17.46 6.88 -4.62
N VAL A 109 -16.72 6.28 -5.56
CA VAL A 109 -17.21 5.78 -6.85
C VAL A 109 -17.76 4.38 -6.69
N PHE A 110 -17.01 3.51 -6.00
CA PHE A 110 -17.47 2.18 -5.65
C PHE A 110 -16.75 1.64 -4.41
N GLU A 111 -17.33 0.59 -3.84
CA GLU A 111 -16.85 -0.10 -2.66
C GLU A 111 -16.51 -1.55 -2.99
N CYS A 112 -15.31 -1.96 -2.60
CA CYS A 112 -14.81 -3.31 -2.74
C CYS A 112 -15.37 -4.21 -1.63
N ASN A 113 -16.61 -4.67 -1.81
CA ASN A 113 -17.33 -5.50 -0.84
C ASN A 113 -16.86 -6.97 -0.84
N GLY A 114 -16.93 -7.62 0.32
CA GLY A 114 -16.74 -9.08 0.44
C GLY A 114 -15.50 -9.53 1.21
N HIS A 115 -14.65 -8.58 1.61
CA HIS A 115 -13.65 -8.75 2.65
C HIS A 115 -14.33 -9.04 3.99
N THR A 116 -13.74 -9.94 4.76
CA THR A 116 -14.28 -10.38 6.07
C THR A 116 -13.42 -9.93 7.24
N GLU A 117 -12.26 -9.37 6.93
CA GLU A 117 -11.29 -8.82 7.88
C GLU A 117 -10.71 -7.53 7.29
N SER A 118 -9.84 -6.88 8.06
CA SER A 118 -9.25 -5.60 7.70
C SER A 118 -8.53 -5.65 6.36
N VAL A 119 -8.81 -4.70 5.48
CA VAL A 119 -8.16 -4.58 4.17
C VAL A 119 -6.78 -3.97 4.35
N THR A 120 -5.74 -4.76 4.08
CA THR A 120 -4.33 -4.42 4.35
C THR A 120 -3.56 -4.00 3.12
N CYS A 121 -4.02 -4.36 1.92
CA CYS A 121 -3.38 -3.93 0.68
C CYS A 121 -4.41 -3.47 -0.34
N VAL A 122 -4.04 -2.44 -1.10
CA VAL A 122 -4.73 -1.99 -2.32
C VAL A 122 -3.67 -1.64 -3.35
N CYS A 123 -3.84 -2.03 -4.61
CA CYS A 123 -2.95 -1.59 -5.70
C CYS A 123 -3.63 -1.59 -7.06
N PHE A 124 -3.49 -0.48 -7.80
CA PHE A 124 -3.95 -0.36 -9.17
C PHE A 124 -3.00 -1.08 -10.14
N SER A 125 -3.58 -1.63 -11.21
CA SER A 125 -2.79 -2.14 -12.33
C SER A 125 -2.11 -0.98 -13.08
N HIS A 126 -1.01 -1.29 -13.75
CA HIS A 126 -0.23 -0.31 -14.52
C HIS A 126 -1.03 0.40 -15.64
N ASP A 127 -2.19 -0.14 -16.03
CA ASP A 127 -3.06 0.40 -17.06
C ASP A 127 -4.39 0.96 -16.51
N ASP A 128 -4.48 1.09 -15.18
CA ASP A 128 -5.62 1.61 -14.42
C ASP A 128 -6.95 0.84 -14.63
N LYS A 129 -6.93 -0.31 -15.30
CA LYS A 129 -8.15 -1.11 -15.56
C LYS A 129 -8.59 -1.93 -14.36
N TYR A 130 -7.63 -2.36 -13.55
CA TYR A 130 -7.87 -3.23 -12.41
C TYR A 130 -7.37 -2.62 -11.11
N LEU A 131 -8.02 -3.00 -10.02
CA LEU A 131 -7.59 -2.75 -8.66
C LEU A 131 -7.54 -4.10 -7.94
N ALA A 132 -6.41 -4.43 -7.33
CA ALA A 132 -6.31 -5.58 -6.43
C ALA A 132 -6.45 -5.10 -4.99
N THR A 133 -7.12 -5.89 -4.16
CA THR A 133 -7.30 -5.66 -2.73
C THR A 133 -7.06 -6.96 -1.97
N SER A 134 -6.49 -6.89 -0.77
CA SER A 134 -6.40 -8.04 0.13
C SER A 134 -6.74 -7.70 1.57
N ASP A 135 -7.22 -8.69 2.32
CA ASP A 135 -7.47 -8.59 3.76
C ASP A 135 -6.59 -9.51 4.61
N LEU A 136 -6.65 -9.33 5.94
CA LEU A 136 -5.96 -10.16 6.92
C LEU A 136 -6.42 -11.63 6.94
N ALA A 137 -7.60 -11.96 6.41
CA ALA A 137 -8.01 -13.34 6.23
C ALA A 137 -7.30 -14.00 5.03
N GLY A 138 -6.54 -13.20 4.26
CA GLY A 138 -5.80 -13.65 3.09
C GLY A 138 -6.64 -13.68 1.82
N LEU A 139 -7.85 -13.13 1.87
CA LEU A 139 -8.69 -12.99 0.69
C LEU A 139 -8.12 -11.92 -0.24
N VAL A 140 -7.76 -12.29 -1.46
CA VAL A 140 -7.40 -11.37 -2.53
C VAL A 140 -8.57 -11.22 -3.50
N GLN A 141 -8.97 -9.99 -3.79
CA GLN A 141 -9.99 -9.68 -4.79
C GLN A 141 -9.42 -8.75 -5.85
N VAL A 142 -9.83 -8.94 -7.09
CA VAL A 142 -9.51 -8.02 -8.20
C VAL A 142 -10.79 -7.45 -8.78
N TRP A 143 -10.77 -6.13 -8.98
CA TRP A 143 -11.90 -5.31 -9.33
C TRP A 143 -11.66 -4.64 -10.68
N GLN A 144 -12.67 -4.61 -11.54
CA GLN A 144 -12.63 -3.81 -12.75
C GLN A 144 -13.03 -2.36 -12.45
N CYS A 145 -12.10 -1.42 -12.64
CA CYS A 145 -12.29 -0.01 -12.25
C CYS A 145 -13.42 0.69 -13.00
N SER A 146 -13.76 0.25 -14.21
CA SER A 146 -14.79 0.89 -15.04
C SER A 146 -16.22 0.73 -14.51
N ASN A 147 -16.48 -0.33 -13.74
CA ASN A 147 -17.83 -0.65 -13.25
C ASN A 147 -17.86 -1.12 -11.79
N GLY A 148 -16.71 -1.23 -11.12
CA GLY A 148 -16.60 -1.68 -9.73
C GLY A 148 -16.97 -3.14 -9.51
N LYS A 149 -16.98 -3.98 -10.55
CA LYS A 149 -17.28 -5.41 -10.42
C LYS A 149 -16.04 -6.18 -10.00
N CYS A 150 -16.20 -7.08 -9.03
CA CYS A 150 -15.20 -8.10 -8.71
C CYS A 150 -15.13 -9.10 -9.87
N VAL A 151 -13.95 -9.26 -10.46
CA VAL A 151 -13.68 -10.18 -11.58
C VAL A 151 -12.95 -11.44 -11.13
N TRP A 152 -12.11 -11.33 -10.09
CA TRP A 152 -11.38 -12.47 -9.54
C TRP A 152 -11.34 -12.45 -8.02
N ARG A 153 -11.30 -13.66 -7.45
CA ARG A 153 -11.23 -13.90 -6.01
C ARG A 153 -10.29 -15.08 -5.77
N PHE A 154 -9.30 -14.88 -4.90
CA PHE A 154 -8.32 -15.89 -4.53
C PHE A 154 -8.19 -15.94 -3.02
N ASP A 155 -7.94 -17.13 -2.50
CA ASP A 155 -7.60 -17.34 -1.10
C ASP A 155 -6.08 -17.58 -1.04
N ALA A 156 -5.37 -16.63 -0.45
CA ALA A 156 -3.97 -16.77 -0.10
C ALA A 156 -3.89 -16.91 1.42
N SER A 157 -2.92 -17.63 1.98
CA SER A 157 -2.64 -17.47 3.41
C SER A 157 -2.02 -16.08 3.62
N ASN A 158 -2.43 -15.36 4.67
CA ASN A 158 -1.80 -14.12 5.18
C ASN A 158 -0.97 -13.30 4.16
N VAL A 159 -1.62 -12.39 3.42
CA VAL A 159 -0.98 -11.55 2.41
C VAL A 159 -0.36 -10.32 3.06
N GLU A 160 0.96 -10.17 2.94
CA GLU A 160 1.70 -9.04 3.51
C GLU A 160 1.77 -7.85 2.54
N TRP A 161 1.94 -8.12 1.25
CA TRP A 161 1.88 -7.09 0.20
C TRP A 161 1.36 -7.63 -1.13
N LEU A 162 0.84 -6.70 -1.93
CA LEU A 162 0.44 -6.91 -3.32
C LEU A 162 1.15 -5.89 -4.23
N MET A 163 1.61 -6.33 -5.40
CA MET A 163 2.01 -5.40 -6.46
C MET A 163 1.63 -5.92 -7.84
N TRP A 164 1.16 -5.02 -8.69
CA TRP A 164 1.05 -5.30 -10.11
C TRP A 164 2.41 -5.17 -10.78
N HIS A 165 2.71 -6.08 -11.70
CA HIS A 165 3.84 -5.93 -12.60
C HIS A 165 3.68 -4.66 -13.45
N THR A 166 4.77 -3.94 -13.67
CA THR A 166 4.77 -2.58 -14.25
C THR A 166 4.39 -2.52 -15.74
N GLY A 167 4.31 -3.66 -16.42
CA GLY A 167 3.98 -3.73 -17.85
C GLY A 167 3.27 -5.01 -18.29
N ALA A 168 2.75 -5.78 -17.35
CA ALA A 168 1.97 -6.98 -17.64
C ALA A 168 0.86 -7.16 -16.59
N HIS A 169 -0.20 -7.87 -16.94
CA HIS A 169 -1.28 -8.25 -16.03
C HIS A 169 -0.87 -9.42 -15.13
N VAL A 170 0.23 -9.24 -14.40
CA VAL A 170 0.73 -10.19 -13.41
C VAL A 170 0.61 -9.52 -12.05
N LEU A 171 -0.14 -10.13 -11.14
CA LEU A 171 -0.25 -9.71 -9.75
C LEU A 171 0.70 -10.56 -8.91
N LEU A 172 1.63 -9.90 -8.23
CA LEU A 172 2.57 -10.52 -7.30
C LEU A 172 2.06 -10.30 -5.87
N ALA A 173 2.20 -11.33 -5.05
CA ALA A 173 1.86 -11.30 -3.65
C ALA A 173 2.93 -12.05 -2.85
N GLU A 174 3.28 -11.55 -1.67
CA GLU A 174 4.03 -12.30 -0.67
C GLU A 174 3.10 -12.76 0.45
N TYR A 175 3.33 -13.99 0.90
CA TYR A 175 2.58 -14.61 1.97
C TYR A 175 3.51 -15.43 2.88
N TYR A 176 3.09 -15.62 4.13
CA TYR A 176 3.72 -16.52 5.10
C TYR A 176 2.88 -17.80 5.34
#